data_AF-A0A940DUG7-F1
#
_entry.id   AF-A0A940DUG7-F1
#
_cell.length_a   1.000
_cell.length_b   1.000
_cell.length_c   1.000
_cell.angle_alpha   90.00
_cell.angle_beta   90.00
_cell.angle_gamma   90.00
#
_symmetry.space_group_name_H-M   'P 1'
#
loop_
_entity.id
_entity.type
_entity.pdbx_description
1 polymer ?
#
loop_
_entity_poly.entity_id
_entity_poly.type
_entity_poly.pdbx_seq_one_letter_code
_entity_poly.pdbx_strand_id
1 'polypeptide(L)' 'MHETNGEAYHDIDAASLKDVLQLSLEREEEMMRTYLITAERIHEQPELKERLQNFAEGNAKRSRQLIDELKNLT' A
#
# COMPACT_ATOMS: atom_id res chain seq x y z
N MET A 1 -8.37 -11.56 42.66
CA MET A 1 -8.77 -10.60 41.61
C MET A 1 -7.53 -9.85 41.12
N HIS A 2 -6.90 -10.36 40.07
CA HIS A 2 -6.35 -9.59 38.95
C HIS A 2 -5.89 -10.62 37.92
N GLU A 3 -6.82 -11.07 37.10
CA GLU A 3 -6.48 -11.76 35.85
C GLU A 3 -6.08 -10.65 34.88
N THR A 4 -4.77 -10.49 34.68
CA THR A 4 -4.29 -9.70 33.55
C THR A 4 -4.50 -10.56 32.31
N ASN A 5 -5.53 -10.23 31.53
CA ASN A 5 -5.67 -10.64 30.14
C ASN A 5 -4.44 -10.15 29.38
N GLY A 6 -3.38 -10.95 29.39
CA GLY A 6 -2.28 -10.81 28.46
C GLY A 6 -2.79 -11.30 27.11
N GLU A 7 -3.32 -10.39 26.30
CA GLU A 7 -3.37 -10.66 24.86
C GLU A 7 -1.92 -10.92 24.44
N ALA A 8 -1.61 -12.19 24.17
CA ALA A 8 -0.32 -12.56 23.63
C ALA A 8 -0.18 -11.79 22.32
N TYR A 9 0.71 -10.81 22.29
CA TYR A 9 1.22 -10.25 21.04
C TYR A 9 1.77 -11.42 20.25
N HIS A 10 0.98 -11.93 19.32
CA HIS A 10 1.44 -12.95 18.40
C HIS A 10 2.38 -12.22 17.44
N ASP A 11 3.68 -12.34 17.70
CA ASP A 11 4.71 -11.82 16.80
C ASP A 11 4.42 -12.33 15.39
N ILE A 12 4.30 -11.41 14.44
CA ILE A 12 4.21 -11.75 13.03
C ILE A 12 5.53 -12.44 12.67
N ASP A 13 5.47 -13.70 12.27
CA ASP A 13 6.66 -14.39 11.77
C ASP A 13 7.14 -13.78 10.44
N ALA A 14 8.42 -13.99 10.11
CA ALA A 14 9.03 -13.34 8.94
C ALA A 14 8.34 -13.69 7.61
N ALA A 15 7.75 -14.89 7.50
CA ALA A 15 7.00 -15.31 6.31
C ALA A 15 5.69 -14.54 6.20
N SER A 16 4.95 -14.42 7.30
CA SER A 16 3.72 -13.66 7.40
C SER A 16 3.95 -12.16 7.15
N LEU A 17 5.09 -11.62 7.61
CA LEU A 17 5.47 -10.23 7.32
C LEU A 17 5.71 -10.02 5.82
N LYS A 18 6.45 -10.94 5.19
CA LYS A 18 6.73 -10.88 3.75
C LYS A 18 5.42 -10.91 2.95
N ASP A 19 4.49 -11.79 3.31
CA ASP A 19 3.18 -11.90 2.64
C ASP A 19 2.36 -10.60 2.79
N VAL A 20 2.36 -10.00 3.98
CA VAL A 20 1.69 -8.71 4.22
C VAL A 20 2.28 -7.60 3.35
N LEU A 21 3.61 -7.51 3.26
CA LEU A 21 4.29 -6.49 2.45
C LEU A 21 4.08 -6.72 0.95
N GLN A 22 4.09 -7.98 0.51
CA GLN A 22 3.81 -8.34 -0.88
C GLN A 22 2.36 -8.00 -1.27
N LEU A 23 1.40 -8.35 -0.43
CA LEU A 23 -0.01 -7.98 -0.64
C LEU A 23 -0.21 -6.46 -0.65
N SER A 24 0.53 -5.74 0.20
CA SER A 24 0.48 -4.28 0.23
C SER A 24 1.03 -3.68 -1.07
N LEU A 25 2.12 -4.22 -1.61
CA LEU A 25 2.71 -3.78 -2.87
C LEU A 25 1.71 -3.96 -4.02
N GLU A 26 1.08 -5.13 -4.11
CA GLU A 26 0.07 -5.41 -5.13
C GLU A 26 -1.10 -4.42 -5.09
N ARG A 27 -1.57 -4.08 -3.88
CA ARG A 27 -2.64 -3.08 -3.67
C ARG A 27 -2.21 -1.68 -4.10
N GLU A 28 -0.99 -1.26 -3.76
CA GLU A 28 -0.46 0.03 -4.18
C GLU A 28 -0.40 0.12 -5.72
N GLU A 29 0.06 -0.93 -6.39
CA GLU A 29 0.13 -0.98 -7.86
C GLU A 29 -1.26 -1.01 -8.53
N GLU A 30 -2.23 -1.71 -7.94
CA GLU A 30 -3.62 -1.73 -8.41
C GLU A 30 -4.29 -0.34 -8.26
N MET A 31 -4.12 0.30 -7.11
CA MET A 31 -4.65 1.63 -6.85
C MET A 31 -4.03 2.67 -7.80
N MET A 32 -2.71 2.62 -7.97
CA MET A 32 -1.98 3.49 -8.91
C MET A 32 -2.58 3.40 -10.31
N ARG A 33 -2.72 2.18 -10.84
CA ARG A 33 -3.31 1.94 -12.18
C ARG A 33 -4.73 2.46 -12.26
N THR A 34 -5.54 2.21 -11.24
CA THR A 34 -6.93 2.66 -11.16
C THR A 34 -7.03 4.19 -11.23
N TYR A 35 -6.21 4.90 -10.47
CA TYR A 35 -6.21 6.36 -10.47
C TYR A 35 -5.73 6.95 -11.79
N LEU A 36 -4.69 6.39 -12.42
CA LEU A 36 -4.23 6.84 -13.73
C LEU A 36 -5.30 6.66 -14.81
N ILE A 37 -5.92 5.48 -14.89
CA ILE A 37 -6.99 5.20 -15.86
C ILE A 37 -8.20 6.12 -15.61
N THR A 38 -8.54 6.36 -14.35
CA THR A 38 -9.66 7.24 -13.99
C THR A 38 -9.36 8.71 -14.35
N ALA A 39 -8.13 9.17 -14.10
CA ALA A 39 -7.68 10.51 -14.45
C ALA A 39 -7.70 10.76 -15.97
N GLU A 40 -7.37 9.75 -16.77
CA GLU A 40 -7.45 9.83 -18.24
C GLU A 40 -8.89 9.99 -18.76
N ARG A 41 -9.86 9.41 -18.05
CA ARG A 41 -11.29 9.44 -18.42
C ARG A 41 -12.02 10.70 -17.95
N ILE A 42 -11.40 11.51 -17.08
CA ILE A 42 -12.00 12.74 -16.58
C ILE A 42 -11.56 13.90 -17.48
N HIS A 43 -12.53 14.47 -18.21
CA HIS A 43 -12.31 15.59 -19.11
C HIS A 43 -12.79 16.94 -18.52
N GLU A 44 -13.88 16.92 -17.74
CA GLU A 44 -14.57 18.12 -17.28
C GLU A 44 -14.17 18.59 -15.87
N GLN A 45 -13.24 17.89 -15.21
CA GLN A 45 -12.85 18.19 -13.82
C GLN A 45 -11.32 18.17 -13.66
N PRO A 46 -10.62 19.23 -14.11
CA PRO A 46 -9.15 19.28 -14.13
C PRO A 46 -8.53 19.10 -12.74
N GLU A 47 -9.13 19.68 -11.70
CA GLU A 47 -8.63 19.53 -10.33
C GLU A 47 -8.75 18.09 -9.81
N LEU A 48 -9.83 17.38 -10.15
CA LEU A 48 -9.99 15.98 -9.75
C LEU A 48 -8.98 15.10 -10.48
N LYS A 49 -8.75 15.37 -11.78
CA LYS A 49 -7.71 14.71 -12.56
C LYS A 49 -6.33 14.87 -11.92
N GLU A 50 -5.96 16.09 -11.54
CA GLU A 50 -4.70 16.38 -10.86
C GLU A 50 -4.60 15.61 -9.52
N ARG A 51 -5.67 15.62 -8.70
CA ARG A 51 -5.68 14.87 -7.44
C ARG A 51 -5.48 13.37 -7.63
N LEU A 52 -6.10 12.78 -8.66
CA LEU A 52 -5.92 11.36 -8.99
C LEU A 52 -4.49 11.06 -9.44
N GLN A 53 -3.87 11.94 -10.22
CA GLN A 53 -2.46 11.81 -10.59
C GLN A 53 -1.56 11.89 -9.35
N ASN A 54 -1.82 12.82 -8.44
CA ASN A 54 -1.08 12.94 -7.17
C ASN A 54 -1.24 11.68 -6.29
N PHE A 55 -2.43 11.06 -6.27
CA PHE A 55 -2.62 9.79 -5.58
C PHE A 55 -1.78 8.67 -6.20
N ALA A 56 -1.79 8.56 -7.54
CA ALA A 56 -0.98 7.58 -8.26
C ALA A 56 0.52 7.75 -8.01
N GLU A 57 1.03 8.98 -7.99
CA GLU A 57 2.43 9.27 -7.61
C GLU A 57 2.74 8.85 -6.17
N GLY A 58 1.80 9.08 -5.25
CA GLY A 58 1.88 8.59 -3.88
C GLY A 58 1.96 7.06 -3.82
N ASN A 59 1.14 6.35 -4.61
CA ASN A 59 1.20 4.89 -4.70
C ASN A 59 2.54 4.41 -5.27
N ALA A 60 3.08 5.08 -6.29
CA ALA A 60 4.37 4.75 -6.87
C ALA A 60 5.51 4.88 -5.84
N LYS A 61 5.48 5.94 -5.03
CA LYS A 61 6.45 6.14 -3.94
C LYS A 61 6.37 5.03 -2.91
N ARG A 62 5.17 4.68 -2.43
CA ARG A 62 4.97 3.60 -1.46
C ARG A 62 5.35 2.23 -2.02
N SER A 63 5.03 1.97 -3.28
CA SER A 63 5.44 0.75 -3.98
C SER A 63 6.96 0.59 -3.97
N ARG A 64 7.71 1.67 -4.25
CA ARG A 64 9.18 1.65 -4.19
C ARG A 64 9.70 1.34 -2.78
N GLN A 65 9.13 1.96 -1.76
CA GLN A 65 9.49 1.70 -0.37
C GLN A 65 9.23 0.23 0.00
N LEU A 66 8.07 -0.32 -0.37
CA LEU A 66 7.73 -1.72 -0.13
C LEU A 66 8.67 -2.69 -0.86
N ILE A 67 9.04 -2.39 -2.10
CA ILE A 67 10.03 -3.17 -2.86
C ILE A 67 11.39 -3.17 -2.14
N ASP A 68 11.81 -2.02 -1.61
CA ASP A 68 13.08 -1.92 -0.89
C ASP A 68 13.04 -2.70 0.43
N GLU A 69 11.92 -2.67 1.17
CA GLU A 69 11.75 -3.51 2.36
C GLU A 69 11.72 -5.02 2.04
N LEU A 70 11.02 -5.41 0.97
CA LEU A 70 10.98 -6.82 0.52
C LEU A 70 12.37 -7.35 0.14
N LYS A 71 13.22 -6.51 -0.46
CA LYS A 71 14.63 -6.86 -0.74
C LYS A 71 15.44 -7.05 0.55
N ASN A 72 15.17 -6.27 1.59
CA ASN A 72 15.86 -6.42 2.88
C ASN A 72 15.46 -7.72 3.62
N LEU A 73 14.33 -8.33 3.25
CA LEU A 73 13.84 -9.60 3.81
C LEU A 73 14.32 -10.85 3.04
N THR A 74 15.03 -10.69 1.92
CA THR A 74 15.44 -11.79 1.03
C THR A 74 16.96 -11.97 1.06
#